data_AF-A0A920HSP9-F1
#
_entry.id   AF-A0A920HSP9-F1
#
_cell.length_a   1.000
_cell.length_b   1.000
_cell.length_c   1.000
_cell.angle_alpha   90.00
_cell.angle_beta   90.00
_cell.angle_gamma   90.00
#
_symmetry.space_group_name_H-M   'P 1'
#
loop_
_entity.id
_entity.type
_entity.pdbx_description
1 polymer ?
#
loop_
_entity_poly.entity_id
_entity_poly.type
_entity_poly.pdbx_seq_one_letter_code
_entity_poly.pdbx_strand_id
1 'polypeptide(L)'
;MAYNAASEAYKKAENIGLAEVTNPHEIVQTLFTELIKSMKLFEQSFIDISSSESRSSSFARSLTIIYSLQSSLDFEKGGDISNNLFRIYEYSRQQLISDLKNAKPEGVKNAIPIIEEIADAWNQIGDEVKK
;
A
#
# COMPACT_ATOMS: atom_id res chain seq x y z
N MET A 1 15.24 -7.56 13.58
CA MET A 1 14.50 -7.30 14.83
C MET A 1 13.95 -5.88 14.82
N ALA A 2 12.98 -5.57 13.94
CA ALA A 2 12.39 -4.22 13.83
C ALA A 2 10.89 -4.24 13.49
N TYR A 3 10.25 -5.42 13.45
CA TYR A 3 8.83 -5.57 13.11
C TYR A 3 7.91 -5.35 14.33
N ASN A 4 8.40 -5.66 15.53
CA ASN A 4 7.66 -5.46 16.77
C ASN A 4 7.56 -3.98 17.18
N ALA A 5 8.50 -3.12 16.76
CA ALA A 5 8.49 -1.71 17.14
C ALA A 5 7.32 -0.94 16.51
N ALA A 6 6.94 -1.26 15.27
CA ALA A 6 5.78 -0.66 14.63
C ALA A 6 4.46 -1.16 15.25
N SER A 7 4.33 -2.48 15.46
CA SER A 7 3.14 -3.08 16.09
C SER A 7 2.96 -2.63 17.56
N GLU A 8 4.06 -2.45 18.30
CA GLU A 8 4.01 -1.90 19.67
C GLU A 8 3.71 -0.40 19.69
N ALA A 9 4.17 0.38 18.70
CA ALA A 9 3.80 1.79 18.59
C ALA A 9 2.28 1.95 18.37
N TYR A 10 1.65 1.09 17.57
CA TYR A 10 0.20 1.07 17.38
C TYR A 10 -0.55 0.68 18.67
N LYS A 11 -0.09 -0.35 19.40
CA LYS A 11 -0.71 -0.75 20.68
C LYS A 11 -0.50 0.27 21.80
N LYS A 12 0.62 1.01 21.79
CA LYS A 12 0.94 2.02 22.79
C LYS A 12 0.18 3.32 22.56
N ALA A 13 -0.19 3.62 21.31
CA ALA A 13 -1.07 4.75 20.97
C ALA A 13 -2.50 4.58 21.53
N GLU A 14 -2.94 3.35 21.79
CA GLU A 14 -4.24 3.06 22.42
C GLU A 14 -4.28 3.43 23.92
N ASN A 15 -3.12 3.55 24.58
CA ASN A 15 -3.01 3.70 26.04
C ASN A 15 -2.52 5.08 26.53
N ILE A 16 -2.30 6.04 25.62
CA ILE A 16 -1.92 7.41 25.99
C ILE A 16 -2.97 8.35 25.43
N GLY A 17 -3.96 8.65 26.26
CA GLY A 17 -4.96 9.67 25.95
C GLY A 17 -4.28 10.99 25.55
N LEU A 18 -4.78 11.57 24.46
CA LEU A 18 -4.53 12.93 23.95
C LEU A 18 -3.25 13.11 23.09
N ALA A 19 -3.26 12.60 21.86
CA ALA A 19 -2.71 13.30 20.67
C ALA A 19 -3.17 12.61 19.37
N GLU A 20 -4.18 13.21 18.73
CA GLU A 20 -4.67 12.99 17.36
C GLU A 20 -5.09 11.56 17.01
N VAL A 21 -6.40 11.30 17.13
CA VAL A 21 -7.07 10.17 16.49
C VAL A 21 -6.92 10.34 14.98
N THR A 22 -5.83 9.85 14.39
CA THR A 22 -5.81 9.60 12.95
C THR A 22 -6.88 8.56 12.70
N ASN A 23 -7.96 8.95 12.03
CA ASN A 23 -9.07 8.06 11.75
C ASN A 23 -8.50 6.83 10.99
N PRO A 24 -8.78 5.58 11.40
CA PRO A 24 -8.30 4.39 10.70
C PRO A 24 -8.54 4.44 9.18
N HIS A 25 -9.62 5.10 8.77
CA HIS A 25 -9.92 5.37 7.37
C HIS A 25 -8.86 6.25 6.67
N GLU A 26 -8.43 7.34 7.32
CA GLU A 26 -7.42 8.28 6.82
C GLU A 26 -6.02 7.65 6.80
N ILE A 27 -5.73 6.73 7.72
CA ILE A 27 -4.49 5.94 7.69
C ILE A 27 -4.44 5.10 6.41
N VAL A 28 -5.51 4.36 6.10
CA VAL A 28 -5.59 3.51 4.89
C VAL A 28 -5.53 4.38 3.63
N GLN A 29 -6.20 5.53 3.61
CA GLN A 29 -6.13 6.50 2.51
C GLN A 29 -4.70 7.01 2.27
N THR A 30 -3.96 7.29 3.35
CA THR A 30 -2.55 7.71 3.28
C THR A 30 -1.68 6.58 2.71
N LEU A 31 -1.93 5.33 3.13
CA LEU A 31 -1.22 4.16 2.59
C LEU A 31 -1.47 3.99 1.09
N PHE A 32 -2.70 4.14 0.61
CA PHE A 32 -2.98 4.09 -0.83
C PHE A 32 -2.26 5.19 -1.60
N THR A 33 -2.31 6.42 -1.11
CA THR A 33 -1.63 7.58 -1.73
C THR A 33 -0.12 7.34 -1.85
N GLU A 34 0.50 6.87 -0.77
CA GLU A 34 1.93 6.58 -0.74
C GLU A 34 2.30 5.35 -1.56
N LEU A 35 1.43 4.34 -1.65
CA LEU A 35 1.63 3.18 -2.51
C LEU A 35 1.65 3.59 -3.99
N ILE A 36 0.63 4.31 -4.44
CA ILE A 36 0.50 4.77 -5.83
C ILE A 36 1.70 5.64 -6.22
N LYS A 37 2.08 6.59 -5.34
CA LYS A 37 3.27 7.43 -5.53
C LYS A 37 4.54 6.59 -5.68
N SER A 38 4.72 5.61 -4.80
CA SER A 38 5.90 4.72 -4.82
C SER A 38 5.94 3.86 -6.08
N MET A 39 4.78 3.34 -6.52
CA MET A 39 4.66 2.55 -7.76
C MET A 39 4.97 3.40 -9.00
N LYS A 40 4.51 4.66 -9.07
CA LYS A 40 4.83 5.59 -10.16
C LYS A 40 6.31 5.96 -10.20
N LEU A 41 6.94 6.17 -9.03
CA LEU A 41 8.39 6.40 -8.95
C LEU A 41 9.18 5.17 -9.41
N PHE A 42 8.74 3.98 -9.01
CA PHE A 42 9.32 2.72 -9.47
C PHE A 42 9.22 2.59 -11.00
N GLU A 43 8.03 2.82 -11.58
CA GLU A 43 7.80 2.81 -13.02
C GLU A 43 8.75 3.79 -13.76
N GLN A 44 8.85 5.03 -13.27
CA GLN A 44 9.69 6.08 -13.89
C GLN A 44 11.18 5.76 -13.80
N SER A 45 11.62 5.04 -12.77
CA SER A 45 13.03 4.66 -12.58
C SER A 45 13.57 3.72 -13.68
N PHE A 46 12.72 3.17 -14.55
CA PHE A 46 13.18 2.36 -15.69
C PHE A 46 13.64 3.21 -16.89
N ILE A 47 13.36 4.53 -16.89
CA ILE A 47 13.72 5.44 -18.00
C ILE A 47 15.20 5.83 -17.95
N ASP A 48 15.75 6.09 -16.76
CA ASP A 48 17.14 6.49 -16.58
C ASP A 48 17.93 5.44 -15.79
N ILE A 49 19.02 4.95 -16.38
CA ILE A 49 19.93 3.97 -15.79
C ILE A 49 20.61 4.51 -14.52
N SER A 50 20.80 5.83 -14.39
CA SER A 50 21.37 6.46 -13.20
C SER A 50 20.49 6.36 -11.95
N SER A 51 19.20 6.00 -12.12
CA SER A 51 18.19 5.99 -11.06
C SER A 51 18.12 4.68 -10.25
N SER A 52 19.16 3.84 -10.25
CA SER A 52 19.16 2.54 -9.59
C SER A 52 18.80 2.59 -8.08
N GLU A 53 19.26 3.62 -7.37
CA GLU A 53 18.92 3.81 -5.94
C GLU A 53 17.44 4.18 -5.76
N SER A 54 16.93 5.04 -6.64
CA SER A 54 15.51 5.42 -6.67
C SER A 54 14.62 4.21 -6.98
N ARG A 55 15.05 3.34 -7.90
CA ARG A 55 14.36 2.08 -8.22
C ARG A 55 14.26 1.15 -7.01
N SER A 56 15.39 0.88 -6.35
CA SER A 56 15.43 -0.04 -5.21
C SER A 56 14.61 0.48 -4.03
N SER A 57 14.72 1.78 -3.74
CA SER A 57 13.99 2.41 -2.63
C SER A 57 12.48 2.49 -2.89
N SER A 58 12.05 2.90 -4.08
CA SER A 58 10.62 2.93 -4.46
C SER A 58 10.01 1.53 -4.49
N PHE A 59 10.70 0.54 -5.05
CA PHE A 59 10.31 -0.87 -5.02
C PHE A 59 10.09 -1.38 -3.59
N ALA A 60 11.09 -1.20 -2.71
CA ALA A 60 11.01 -1.65 -1.33
C ALA A 60 9.87 -0.97 -0.56
N ARG A 61 9.66 0.32 -0.81
CA ARG A 61 8.56 1.10 -0.21
C ARG A 61 7.20 0.58 -0.67
N SER A 62 7.01 0.34 -1.97
CA SER A 62 5.77 -0.25 -2.49
C SER A 62 5.48 -1.61 -1.86
N LEU A 63 6.47 -2.51 -1.77
CA LEU A 63 6.28 -3.82 -1.12
C LEU A 63 5.91 -3.68 0.35
N THR A 64 6.58 -2.79 1.08
CA THR A 64 6.31 -2.56 2.51
C THR A 64 4.86 -2.12 2.72
N ILE A 65 4.36 -1.18 1.92
CA ILE A 65 2.98 -0.70 2.04
C ILE A 65 1.98 -1.80 1.65
N ILE A 66 2.25 -2.57 0.59
CA ILE A 66 1.41 -3.71 0.21
C ILE A 66 1.29 -4.72 1.36
N TYR A 67 2.39 -5.08 2.01
CA TYR A 67 2.36 -6.00 3.15
C TYR A 67 1.59 -5.41 4.34
N SER A 68 1.75 -4.11 4.61
CA SER A 68 0.97 -3.42 5.64
C SER A 68 -0.53 -3.51 5.35
N LEU A 69 -0.96 -3.20 4.12
CA LEU A 69 -2.36 -3.32 3.70
C LEU A 69 -2.87 -4.76 3.81
N GLN A 70 -2.10 -5.76 3.35
CA GLN A 70 -2.46 -7.17 3.49
C GLN A 70 -2.62 -7.59 4.97
N SER A 71 -1.71 -7.16 5.84
CA SER A 71 -1.76 -7.50 7.28
C SER A 71 -2.89 -6.81 8.03
N SER A 72 -3.44 -5.72 7.48
CA SER A 72 -4.59 -5.01 8.06
C SER A 72 -5.95 -5.63 7.73
N LEU A 73 -6.01 -6.63 6.86
CA LEU A 73 -7.27 -7.28 6.47
C LEU A 73 -7.80 -8.17 7.59
N ASP A 74 -9.06 -7.95 7.97
CA ASP A 74 -9.81 -8.85 8.85
C ASP A 74 -10.52 -9.90 7.99
N PHE A 75 -10.01 -11.12 7.95
CA PHE A 75 -10.58 -12.21 7.16
C PHE A 75 -11.81 -12.84 7.82
N GLU A 76 -11.97 -12.72 9.14
CA GLU A 76 -13.13 -13.24 9.86
C GLU A 76 -14.35 -12.36 9.59
N LYS A 77 -14.20 -11.04 9.73
CA LYS A 77 -15.30 -10.08 9.50
C LYS A 77 -15.47 -9.71 8.04
N GLY A 78 -14.38 -9.57 7.30
CA GLY A 78 -14.41 -9.10 5.91
C GLY A 78 -14.67 -10.19 4.87
N GLY A 79 -14.52 -11.47 5.23
CA GLY A 79 -14.85 -12.61 4.37
C GLY A 79 -14.33 -12.48 2.94
N ASP A 80 -15.24 -12.55 1.96
CA ASP A 80 -14.92 -12.47 0.53
C ASP A 80 -14.28 -11.14 0.12
N ILE A 81 -14.63 -10.02 0.78
CA ILE A 81 -14.05 -8.71 0.47
C ILE A 81 -12.56 -8.72 0.83
N SER A 82 -12.22 -9.16 2.04
CA SER A 82 -10.82 -9.29 2.48
C SER A 82 -10.04 -10.26 1.59
N ASN A 83 -10.64 -11.37 1.18
CA ASN A 83 -10.01 -12.32 0.25
C ASN A 83 -9.73 -11.69 -1.13
N ASN A 84 -10.66 -10.90 -1.66
CA ASN A 84 -10.49 -10.23 -2.94
C ASN A 84 -9.44 -9.12 -2.87
N LEU A 85 -9.46 -8.30 -1.82
CA LEU A 85 -8.43 -7.27 -1.58
C LEU A 85 -7.04 -7.89 -1.45
N PHE A 86 -6.92 -8.99 -0.70
CA PHE A 86 -5.64 -9.71 -0.59
C PHE A 86 -5.11 -10.14 -1.96
N ARG A 87 -5.97 -10.70 -2.82
CA ARG A 87 -5.60 -11.12 -4.18
C ARG A 87 -5.15 -9.94 -5.05
N ILE A 88 -5.82 -8.80 -4.95
CA ILE A 88 -5.44 -7.58 -5.67
C ILE A 88 -4.06 -7.09 -5.20
N TYR A 89 -3.85 -7.01 -3.89
CA TYR A 89 -2.57 -6.59 -3.32
C TYR A 89 -1.45 -7.57 -3.70
N GLU A 90 -1.73 -8.87 -3.68
CA GLU A 90 -0.78 -9.91 -4.08
C GLU A 90 -0.44 -9.84 -5.58
N TYR A 91 -1.43 -9.59 -6.43
CA TYR A 91 -1.20 -9.36 -7.85
C TYR A 91 -0.25 -8.17 -8.07
N SER A 92 -0.53 -7.02 -7.44
CA SER A 92 0.32 -5.83 -7.55
C SER A 92 1.75 -6.09 -7.07
N ARG A 93 1.90 -6.87 -5.99
CA ARG A 93 3.20 -7.33 -5.48
C ARG A 93 3.97 -8.14 -6.52
N GLN A 94 3.30 -9.12 -7.14
CA GLN A 94 3.89 -10.00 -8.14
C GLN A 94 4.30 -9.24 -9.40
N GLN A 95 3.51 -8.25 -9.82
CA GLN A 95 3.86 -7.36 -10.94
C GLN A 95 5.15 -6.59 -10.66
N LEU A 96 5.27 -5.95 -9.49
CA LEU A 96 6.49 -5.22 -9.12
C LEU A 96 7.74 -6.13 -9.13
N ILE A 97 7.62 -7.35 -8.60
CA ILE A 97 8.73 -8.32 -8.57
C ILE A 97 9.12 -8.76 -9.98
N SER A 98 8.11 -9.04 -10.83
CA SER A 98 8.32 -9.39 -12.23
C SER A 98 9.05 -8.28 -12.98
N ASP A 99 8.62 -7.03 -12.79
CA ASP A 99 9.21 -5.87 -13.46
C ASP A 99 10.66 -5.65 -13.07
N LEU A 100 10.97 -5.75 -11.78
CA LEU A 100 12.34 -5.65 -11.28
C LEU A 100 13.22 -6.75 -11.88
N LYS A 101 12.72 -7.99 -11.89
CA LYS A 101 13.46 -9.15 -12.44
C LYS A 101 13.72 -9.03 -13.94
N ASN A 102 12.73 -8.53 -14.69
CA ASN A 102 12.79 -8.46 -16.15
C ASN A 102 13.31 -7.12 -16.67
N ALA A 103 13.62 -6.18 -15.78
CA ALA A 103 14.03 -4.81 -16.11
C ALA A 103 13.03 -4.06 -17.02
N LYS A 104 11.72 -4.30 -16.85
CA LYS A 104 10.65 -3.72 -17.66
C LYS A 104 9.45 -3.32 -16.80
N PRO A 105 8.92 -2.09 -16.90
CA PRO A 105 7.83 -1.62 -16.03
C PRO A 105 6.42 -1.98 -16.56
N GLU A 106 6.25 -3.13 -17.22
CA GLU A 106 4.97 -3.48 -17.85
C GLU A 106 3.91 -3.87 -16.83
N GLY A 107 4.29 -4.59 -15.78
CA GLY A 107 3.40 -5.05 -14.73
C GLY A 107 2.89 -3.92 -13.85
N VAL A 108 3.78 -3.05 -13.38
CA VAL A 108 3.45 -1.91 -12.51
C VAL A 108 2.50 -0.95 -13.21
N LYS A 109 2.66 -0.73 -14.53
CA LYS A 109 1.73 0.06 -15.34
C LYS A 109 0.31 -0.47 -15.31
N ASN A 110 0.14 -1.79 -15.26
CA ASN A 110 -1.17 -2.42 -15.15
C ASN A 110 -1.69 -2.45 -13.70
N ALA A 111 -0.80 -2.51 -12.71
CA ALA A 111 -1.16 -2.58 -11.30
C ALA A 111 -1.57 -1.23 -10.71
N ILE A 112 -0.95 -0.11 -11.14
CA ILE A 112 -1.30 1.25 -10.70
C ILE A 112 -2.80 1.56 -10.83
N PRO A 113 -3.43 1.43 -12.02
CA PRO A 113 -4.84 1.80 -12.17
C PRO A 113 -5.78 0.95 -11.32
N ILE A 114 -5.44 -0.32 -11.06
CA ILE A 114 -6.22 -1.19 -10.17
C ILE A 114 -6.15 -0.68 -8.72
N ILE A 115 -4.97 -0.30 -8.25
CA ILE A 115 -4.81 0.26 -6.90
C ILE A 115 -5.47 1.64 -6.79
N GLU A 116 -5.43 2.45 -7.85
CA GLU A 116 -6.15 3.74 -7.92
C GLU A 116 -7.67 3.54 -7.79
N GLU A 117 -8.25 2.56 -8.50
CA GLU A 117 -9.69 2.25 -8.40
C GLU A 117 -10.09 1.82 -6.98
N ILE A 118 -9.28 1.01 -6.30
CA ILE A 118 -9.52 0.62 -4.91
C ILE A 118 -9.38 1.82 -3.96
N ALA A 119 -8.40 2.70 -4.19
CA ALA A 119 -8.22 3.90 -3.40
C ALA A 119 -9.40 4.87 -3.55
N ASP A 120 -9.93 5.02 -4.77
CA ASP A 120 -11.10 5.85 -5.05
C ASP A 120 -12.37 5.29 -4.40
N ALA A 121 -12.58 3.97 -4.51
CA ALA A 121 -13.68 3.30 -3.81
C ALA A 121 -13.59 3.47 -2.29
N TRP A 122 -12.38 3.40 -1.73
CA TRP A 122 -12.15 3.69 -0.31
C TRP A 122 -12.52 5.13 0.05
N ASN A 123 -12.06 6.12 -0.72
CA ASN A 123 -12.37 7.53 -0.48
C ASN A 123 -13.89 7.81 -0.44
N GLN A 124 -14.65 7.19 -1.35
CA GLN A 124 -16.11 7.36 -1.42
C GLN A 124 -16.81 6.89 -0.14
N ILE A 125 -16.36 5.79 0.47
CA ILE A 125 -16.91 5.30 1.75
C ILE A 125 -16.68 6.33 2.86
N GLY A 126 -15.51 6.98 2.90
CA GLY A 126 -15.20 8.01 3.89
C GLY A 126 -16.11 9.23 3.80
N ASP A 127 -16.51 9.61 2.59
CA ASP A 127 -17.42 10.75 2.35
C ASP A 127 -18.88 10.43 2.73
N GLU A 128 -19.31 9.18 2.61
CA GLU A 128 -20.64 8.73 3.06
C GLU A 128 -20.77 8.69 4.58
N VAL A 129 -19.73 8.27 5.30
CA VAL A 129 -19.73 8.20 6.78
C VAL A 129 -19.68 9.59 7.43
N LYS A 130 -19.22 10.62 6.70
CA LYS A 130 -19.18 12.02 7.17
C LYS A 130 -20.51 12.77 7.01
N LYS A 131 -21.50 12.21 6.30
CA LYS A 131 -22.85 12.78 6.12
C LYS A 131 -23.81 12.31 7.19
#